data_AF-A0A8B7UAU2-F1
#
_entry.id   AF-A0A8B7UAU2-F1
#
_cell.length_a   1.000
_cell.length_b   1.000
_cell.length_c   1.000
_cell.angle_alpha   90.00
_cell.angle_beta   90.00
_cell.angle_gamma   90.00
#
_symmetry.space_group_name_H-M   'P 1'
#
loop_
_entity.id
_entity.type
_entity.pdbx_description
1 polymer ?
#
loop_
_entity_poly.entity_id
_entity_poly.type
_entity_poly.pdbx_seq_one_letter_code
_entity_poly.pdbx_strand_id
1 'polypeptide(L)'
;MPRGGACGGAKVRWECEDGSSRRRTEAQKAEVEVPQALSENILFGMGNPLLDISAVVDKDFLDKYSLKPNDQILAEDKHRELFDELVKKFKVEYHAGGSTQNSIKVAQWMIQQPHKAATFFGCIGIDKFGEILKGKAAEAHVDAHYYEQNEQPTGTCAACITGDN
;
A
#
# COMPACT_ATOMS: atom_id res chain seq x y z
N MET A 1 -12.44 5.59 -49.32
CA MET A 1 -12.39 4.66 -48.16
C MET A 1 -11.06 3.91 -48.20
N PRO A 2 -10.42 3.48 -47.08
CA PRO A 2 -10.98 3.37 -45.73
C PRO A 2 -10.35 4.20 -44.58
N ARG A 3 -9.03 4.43 -44.54
CA ARG A 3 -8.26 4.95 -43.37
C ARG A 3 -7.05 5.79 -43.81
N GLY A 4 -6.33 6.55 -42.98
CA GLY A 4 -6.37 6.74 -41.52
C GLY A 4 -4.94 6.70 -40.95
N GLY A 5 -4.42 7.83 -40.47
CA GLY A 5 -3.04 7.95 -39.99
C GLY A 5 -2.86 7.57 -38.53
N ALA A 6 -1.60 7.44 -38.10
CA ALA A 6 -1.19 7.45 -36.70
C ALA A 6 0.19 8.12 -36.59
N CYS A 7 0.31 9.08 -35.67
CA CYS A 7 1.57 9.77 -35.37
C CYS A 7 2.61 8.81 -34.77
N GLY A 8 3.88 9.15 -34.90
CA GLY A 8 4.97 8.35 -34.35
C GLY A 8 4.95 8.28 -32.82
N GLY A 9 4.83 7.08 -32.28
CA GLY A 9 5.29 6.76 -30.92
C GLY A 9 6.77 6.37 -30.98
N ALA A 10 7.60 6.97 -30.13
CA ALA A 10 9.03 6.66 -30.07
C ALA A 10 9.26 5.21 -29.62
N LYS A 11 9.72 4.36 -30.54
CA LYS A 11 10.08 2.97 -30.23
C LYS A 11 11.51 2.95 -29.67
N VAL A 12 11.64 2.84 -28.35
CA VAL A 12 12.94 2.67 -27.68
C VAL A 12 13.59 1.40 -28.21
N ARG A 13 14.71 1.57 -28.92
CA ARG A 13 15.51 0.52 -29.53
C ARG A 13 16.61 0.12 -28.54
N TRP A 14 16.43 -1.03 -27.89
CA TRP A 14 17.54 -1.69 -27.22
C TRP A 14 18.37 -2.40 -28.29
N GLU A 15 19.58 -1.92 -28.52
CA GLU A 15 20.59 -2.66 -29.29
C GLU A 15 21.35 -3.56 -28.33
N CYS A 16 21.22 -4.88 -28.50
CA CYS A 16 22.18 -5.81 -27.93
C CYS A 16 23.35 -5.90 -28.90
N GLU A 17 24.56 -5.64 -28.41
CA GLU A 17 25.78 -5.67 -29.21
C GLU A 17 26.03 -7.05 -29.84
N ASP A 18 26.57 -7.02 -31.06
CA ASP A 18 26.78 -8.13 -31.96
C ASP A 18 28.14 -8.81 -31.74
N GLY A 19 28.13 -10.15 -31.62
CA GLY A 19 29.31 -10.89 -31.14
C GLY A 19 29.43 -12.35 -31.60
N SER A 20 29.67 -12.56 -32.90
CA SER A 20 30.32 -13.77 -33.45
C SER A 20 29.66 -15.16 -33.24
N SER A 21 28.79 -15.53 -34.19
CA SER A 21 28.82 -16.80 -34.93
C SER A 21 29.31 -18.09 -34.22
N ARG A 22 28.37 -18.95 -33.79
CA ARG A 22 28.53 -20.42 -33.82
C ARG A 22 27.30 -21.10 -34.44
N ARG A 23 27.53 -22.25 -35.07
CA ARG A 23 26.60 -22.93 -36.00
C ARG A 23 25.34 -23.44 -35.29
N ARG A 24 24.19 -23.32 -35.96
CA ARG A 24 22.97 -24.06 -35.60
C ARG A 24 23.14 -25.54 -35.93
N THR A 25 23.06 -26.39 -34.92
CA THR A 25 22.68 -27.80 -35.06
C THR A 25 21.79 -28.16 -33.88
N GLU A 26 20.72 -28.90 -34.18
CA GLU A 26 19.71 -29.43 -33.25
C GLU A 26 18.73 -28.39 -32.65
N ALA A 27 17.44 -28.70 -32.83
CA ALA A 27 16.34 -27.87 -32.34
C ALA A 27 16.09 -28.18 -30.87
N GLN A 28 16.79 -27.47 -29.98
CA GLN A 28 16.34 -27.34 -28.60
C GLN A 28 14.97 -26.67 -28.62
N LYS A 29 13.91 -27.44 -28.36
CA LYS A 29 12.66 -26.87 -27.87
C LYS A 29 13.02 -26.11 -26.60
N ALA A 30 12.82 -24.80 -26.60
CA ALA A 30 12.69 -24.09 -25.34
C ALA A 30 11.46 -24.67 -24.66
N GLU A 31 11.68 -25.47 -23.61
CA GLU A 31 10.61 -25.74 -22.65
C GLU A 31 10.22 -24.38 -22.08
N VAL A 32 8.95 -24.03 -22.25
CA VAL A 32 8.40 -22.90 -21.51
C VAL A 32 8.32 -23.38 -20.08
N GLU A 33 9.27 -22.96 -19.24
CA GLU A 33 9.16 -23.15 -17.80
C GLU A 33 7.80 -22.63 -17.37
N VAL A 34 6.93 -23.55 -16.94
CA VAL A 34 5.65 -23.19 -16.33
C VAL A 34 6.03 -22.46 -15.04
N PRO A 35 5.64 -21.18 -14.85
CA PRO A 35 6.02 -20.44 -13.66
C PRO A 35 5.63 -21.23 -12.41
N GLN A 36 6.63 -21.56 -11.58
CA GLN A 36 6.38 -22.32 -10.37
C GLN A 36 5.37 -21.56 -9.51
N ALA A 37 4.28 -22.23 -9.14
CA ALA A 37 3.22 -21.62 -8.35
C ALA A 37 3.81 -21.05 -7.05
N LEU A 38 3.54 -19.77 -6.78
CA LEU A 38 3.97 -19.10 -5.57
C LEU A 38 3.36 -19.82 -4.36
N SER A 39 4.14 -19.96 -3.28
CA SER A 39 3.63 -20.47 -2.02
C SER A 39 2.94 -19.37 -1.22
N GLU A 40 2.12 -19.76 -0.25
CA GLU A 40 1.78 -18.88 0.87
C GLU A 40 3.08 -18.40 1.58
N ASN A 41 3.00 -17.24 2.22
CA ASN A 41 4.05 -16.60 3.01
C ASN A 41 5.40 -16.33 2.28
N ILE A 42 5.44 -16.37 0.94
CA ILE A 42 6.67 -16.15 0.16
C ILE A 42 7.24 -14.72 0.29
N LEU A 43 6.39 -13.73 0.56
CA LEU A 43 6.78 -12.35 0.82
C LEU A 43 6.53 -11.99 2.29
N PHE A 44 7.57 -11.62 3.03
CA PHE A 44 7.45 -11.16 4.41
C PHE A 44 7.72 -9.66 4.54
N GLY A 45 6.86 -8.95 5.26
CA GLY A 45 7.09 -7.57 5.66
C GLY A 45 6.77 -7.34 7.14
N MET A 46 7.45 -6.38 7.76
CA MET A 46 7.12 -5.92 9.10
C MET A 46 7.27 -4.40 9.24
N GLY A 47 6.50 -3.80 10.14
CA GLY A 47 6.57 -2.37 10.39
C GLY A 47 5.46 -1.88 11.31
N ASN A 48 5.16 -0.60 11.21
CA ASN A 48 4.12 0.06 12.02
C ASN A 48 2.78 -0.04 11.30
N PRO A 49 1.81 -0.86 11.77
CA PRO A 49 0.45 -0.82 11.28
C PRO A 49 -0.23 0.41 11.86
N LEU A 50 -0.79 1.24 10.97
CA LEU A 50 -1.49 2.46 11.36
C LEU A 50 -2.91 2.39 10.78
N LEU A 51 -3.90 2.86 11.53
CA LEU A 51 -5.22 3.11 10.96
C LEU A 51 -5.22 4.49 10.31
N ASP A 52 -5.35 4.53 8.98
CA ASP A 52 -5.51 5.78 8.24
C ASP A 52 -6.96 6.24 8.41
N ILE A 53 -7.12 7.46 8.92
CA ILE A 53 -8.39 8.17 9.10
C ILE A 53 -8.37 9.34 8.11
N SER A 54 -9.08 9.20 7.00
CA SER A 54 -9.15 10.22 5.94
C SER A 54 -10.44 11.03 6.05
N ALA A 55 -10.35 12.34 5.86
CA ALA A 55 -11.51 13.21 5.75
C ALA A 55 -11.18 14.46 4.92
N VAL A 56 -12.20 14.99 4.24
CA VAL A 56 -12.16 16.35 3.68
C VAL A 56 -12.44 17.33 4.82
N VAL A 57 -11.48 18.20 5.11
CA VAL A 57 -11.51 19.17 6.22
C VAL A 57 -11.54 20.61 5.72
N ASP A 58 -11.82 21.56 6.62
CA ASP A 58 -11.67 22.99 6.37
C ASP A 58 -10.25 23.49 6.68
N LYS A 59 -9.90 24.65 6.12
CA LYS A 59 -8.59 25.30 6.38
C LYS A 59 -8.43 25.65 7.86
N ASP A 60 -9.52 26.05 8.53
CA ASP A 60 -9.52 26.40 9.95
C ASP A 60 -9.07 25.22 10.84
N PHE A 61 -9.43 23.97 10.48
CA PHE A 61 -8.95 22.78 11.16
C PHE A 61 -7.44 22.55 10.98
N LEU A 62 -6.89 22.80 9.78
CA LEU A 62 -5.43 22.74 9.57
C LEU A 62 -4.71 23.82 10.39
N ASP A 63 -5.19 25.08 10.31
CA ASP A 63 -4.62 26.21 11.03
C ASP A 63 -4.65 25.99 12.55
N LYS A 64 -5.77 25.46 13.10
CA LYS A 64 -5.93 25.12 14.53
C LYS A 64 -4.83 24.21 15.04
N TYR A 65 -4.47 23.17 14.27
CA TYR A 65 -3.44 22.21 14.64
C TYR A 65 -2.04 22.57 14.08
N SER A 66 -1.89 23.76 13.47
CA SER A 66 -0.65 24.23 12.82
C SER A 66 -0.14 23.29 11.72
N LEU A 67 -1.04 22.61 11.03
CA LEU A 67 -0.74 21.71 9.92
C LEU A 67 -0.58 22.51 8.63
N LYS A 68 0.49 22.23 7.87
CA LYS A 68 0.62 22.77 6.51
C LYS A 68 -0.05 21.81 5.52
N PRO A 69 -0.71 22.32 4.45
CA PRO A 69 -1.15 21.48 3.34
C PRO A 69 0.02 20.70 2.74
N ASN A 70 -0.21 19.43 2.41
CA ASN A 70 0.77 18.49 1.82
C ASN A 70 2.01 18.18 2.69
N ASP A 71 1.94 18.39 4.02
CA ASP A 71 3.01 18.05 4.97
C ASP A 71 2.86 16.62 5.53
N GLN A 72 3.95 16.04 6.05
CA GLN A 72 3.96 14.74 6.71
C GLN A 72 4.72 14.84 8.04
N ILE A 73 3.99 14.86 9.15
CA ILE A 73 4.54 15.06 10.50
C ILE A 73 4.16 13.93 11.44
N LEU A 74 4.96 13.73 12.49
CA LEU A 74 4.58 12.89 13.62
C LEU A 74 3.71 13.67 14.61
N ALA A 75 2.76 12.99 15.25
CA ALA A 75 1.86 13.60 16.21
C ALA A 75 2.58 13.97 17.52
N GLU A 76 2.98 15.24 17.65
CA GLU A 76 3.25 15.88 18.95
C GLU A 76 2.01 15.93 19.86
N ASP A 77 2.19 16.21 21.16
CA ASP A 77 1.12 16.26 22.17
C ASP A 77 -0.05 17.21 21.81
N LYS A 78 0.24 18.33 21.12
CA LYS A 78 -0.78 19.29 20.64
C LYS A 78 -1.76 18.69 19.63
N HIS A 79 -1.43 17.55 19.01
CA HIS A 79 -2.27 16.85 18.04
C HIS A 79 -3.09 15.71 18.66
N ARG A 80 -2.98 15.42 19.97
CA ARG A 80 -3.73 14.30 20.59
C ARG A 80 -5.25 14.42 20.38
N GLU A 81 -5.79 15.63 20.49
CA GLU A 81 -7.24 15.90 20.32
C GLU A 81 -7.69 15.88 18.85
N LEU A 82 -6.76 15.99 17.89
CA LEU A 82 -7.05 16.08 16.46
C LEU A 82 -7.88 14.89 15.97
N PHE A 83 -7.46 13.67 16.30
CA PHE A 83 -8.11 12.44 15.83
C PHE A 83 -9.56 12.33 16.32
N ASP A 84 -9.77 12.71 17.58
CA ASP A 84 -11.07 12.70 18.24
C ASP A 84 -12.02 13.75 17.65
N GLU A 85 -11.51 14.93 17.31
CA GLU A 85 -12.27 15.99 16.66
C GLU A 85 -12.55 15.68 15.18
N LEU A 86 -11.58 15.09 14.47
CA LEU A 86 -11.70 14.69 13.06
C LEU A 86 -12.89 13.73 12.88
N VAL A 87 -12.98 12.70 13.71
CA VAL A 87 -14.04 11.68 13.68
C VAL A 87 -15.41 12.23 14.12
N LYS A 88 -15.44 13.28 14.96
CA LYS A 88 -16.69 13.91 15.44
C LYS A 88 -17.22 14.99 14.49
N LYS A 89 -16.34 15.78 13.86
CA LYS A 89 -16.69 16.95 13.03
C LYS A 89 -16.90 16.60 11.56
N PHE A 90 -16.19 15.60 11.03
CA PHE A 90 -16.18 15.30 9.60
C PHE A 90 -16.65 13.86 9.29
N LYS A 91 -17.09 13.63 8.05
CA LYS A 91 -17.30 12.27 7.53
C LYS A 91 -15.93 11.64 7.25
N VAL A 92 -15.52 10.72 8.11
CA VAL A 92 -14.26 9.99 7.98
C VAL A 92 -14.41 8.68 7.20
N GLU A 93 -13.34 8.28 6.51
CA GLU A 93 -13.16 6.93 5.98
C GLU A 93 -11.95 6.26 6.65
N TYR A 94 -12.01 4.93 6.77
CA TYR A 94 -11.04 4.14 7.54
C TYR A 94 -10.35 3.12 6.63
N HIS A 95 -9.04 3.19 6.55
CA HIS A 95 -8.23 2.24 5.80
C HIS A 95 -7.15 1.65 6.70
N ALA A 96 -6.81 0.37 6.50
CA ALA A 96 -5.53 -0.09 7.00
C ALA A 96 -4.43 0.66 6.26
N GLY A 97 -3.57 1.34 7.02
CA GLY A 97 -2.45 2.14 6.55
C GLY A 97 -1.10 1.53 6.91
N GLY A 98 -0.12 2.39 7.16
CA GLY A 98 1.26 2.03 7.50
C GLY A 98 2.11 1.66 6.27
N SER A 99 3.27 2.29 6.10
CA SER A 99 4.08 2.22 4.87
C SER A 99 4.38 0.78 4.41
N THR A 100 5.04 -0.05 5.24
CA THR A 100 5.33 -1.44 4.88
C THR A 100 4.06 -2.25 4.63
N GLN A 101 3.01 -2.04 5.43
CA GLN A 101 1.76 -2.77 5.27
C GLN A 101 1.09 -2.41 3.94
N ASN A 102 1.11 -1.13 3.54
CA ASN A 102 0.58 -0.65 2.25
C ASN A 102 1.30 -1.31 1.07
N SER A 103 2.63 -1.39 1.10
CA SER A 103 3.41 -2.14 0.11
C SER A 103 3.06 -3.62 0.08
N ILE A 104 2.87 -4.26 1.24
CA ILE A 104 2.47 -5.67 1.35
C ILE A 104 1.05 -5.91 0.79
N LYS A 105 0.08 -5.05 1.10
CA LYS A 105 -1.30 -5.11 0.56
C LYS A 105 -1.31 -4.95 -0.96
N VAL A 106 -0.56 -4.00 -1.50
CA VAL A 106 -0.42 -3.82 -2.96
C VAL A 106 0.28 -5.01 -3.61
N ALA A 107 1.32 -5.57 -2.98
CA ALA A 107 1.99 -6.78 -3.49
C ALA A 107 1.04 -7.99 -3.53
N GLN A 108 0.28 -8.24 -2.46
CA GLN A 108 -0.73 -9.30 -2.42
C GLN A 108 -1.84 -9.09 -3.48
N TRP A 109 -2.27 -7.83 -3.68
CA TRP A 109 -3.22 -7.49 -4.74
C TRP A 109 -2.63 -7.71 -6.14
N MET A 110 -1.36 -7.38 -6.39
CA MET A 110 -0.70 -7.66 -7.68
C MET A 110 -0.49 -9.16 -7.92
N ILE A 111 -0.21 -9.93 -6.87
CA ILE A 111 -0.04 -11.39 -6.94
C ILE A 111 -1.37 -12.09 -7.27
N GLN A 112 -2.50 -11.60 -6.74
CA GLN A 112 -3.84 -12.19 -6.79
C GLN A 112 -3.93 -13.58 -6.13
N GLN A 113 -3.15 -14.56 -6.57
CA GLN A 113 -3.12 -15.93 -6.07
C GLN A 113 -1.67 -16.44 -5.83
N PRO A 114 -1.41 -17.21 -4.76
CA PRO A 114 -2.37 -17.56 -3.71
C PRO A 114 -2.74 -16.34 -2.85
N HIS A 115 -3.88 -16.42 -2.18
CA HIS A 115 -4.12 -15.60 -0.98
C HIS A 115 -3.02 -15.91 0.05
N LYS A 116 -2.73 -15.01 0.98
CA LYS A 116 -1.66 -15.20 1.98
C LYS A 116 -0.25 -15.38 1.39
N ALA A 117 -0.01 -15.09 0.12
CA ALA A 117 1.34 -15.02 -0.45
C ALA A 117 2.23 -13.99 0.29
N ALA A 118 1.62 -12.92 0.81
CA ALA A 118 2.31 -11.92 1.63
C ALA A 118 1.91 -11.98 3.11
N THR A 119 2.91 -12.00 4.00
CA THR A 119 2.79 -11.96 5.46
C THR A 119 3.14 -10.57 5.99
N PHE A 120 2.40 -10.09 6.99
CA PHE A 120 2.70 -8.82 7.67
C PHE A 120 2.77 -8.95 9.19
N PHE A 121 3.87 -8.50 9.80
CA PHE A 121 4.02 -8.40 11.26
C PHE A 121 4.02 -6.93 11.75
N GLY A 122 3.36 -6.67 12.88
CA GLY A 122 3.31 -5.34 13.50
C GLY A 122 2.77 -5.36 14.94
N CYS A 123 2.69 -4.19 15.58
CA CYS A 123 2.13 -4.02 16.93
C CYS A 123 0.85 -3.17 16.87
N ILE A 124 -0.23 -3.60 17.54
CA ILE A 124 -1.50 -2.87 17.67
C ILE A 124 -1.96 -2.79 19.14
N GLY A 125 -2.89 -1.90 19.43
CA GLY A 125 -3.63 -1.90 20.69
C GLY A 125 -4.78 -2.90 20.65
N ILE A 126 -5.15 -3.45 21.81
CA ILE A 126 -6.38 -4.22 22.00
C ILE A 126 -7.55 -3.21 22.07
N ASP A 127 -7.91 -2.68 20.92
CA ASP A 127 -8.94 -1.66 20.76
C ASP A 127 -9.70 -1.80 19.43
N LYS A 128 -10.74 -0.98 19.26
CA LYS A 128 -11.59 -0.97 18.07
C LYS A 128 -10.80 -0.72 16.77
N PHE A 129 -9.71 0.05 16.82
CA PHE A 129 -8.90 0.36 15.65
C PHE A 129 -8.01 -0.83 15.27
N GLY A 130 -7.48 -1.56 16.24
CA GLY A 130 -6.79 -2.83 16.05
C GLY A 130 -7.68 -3.89 15.38
N GLU A 131 -8.94 -4.00 15.80
CA GLU A 131 -9.93 -4.87 15.14
C GLU A 131 -10.23 -4.46 13.68
N ILE A 132 -10.35 -3.16 13.41
CA ILE A 132 -10.53 -2.66 12.04
C ILE A 132 -9.30 -2.98 11.18
N LEU A 133 -8.08 -2.84 11.71
CA LEU A 133 -6.84 -3.21 11.00
C LEU A 133 -6.78 -4.70 10.67
N LYS A 134 -7.14 -5.57 11.64
CA LYS A 134 -7.23 -7.02 11.43
C LYS A 134 -8.23 -7.37 10.32
N GLY A 135 -9.43 -6.80 10.37
CA GLY A 135 -10.45 -6.98 9.33
C GLY A 135 -9.98 -6.52 7.95
N LYS A 136 -9.42 -5.31 7.84
CA LYS A 136 -8.94 -4.73 6.57
C LYS A 136 -7.73 -5.45 5.99
N ALA A 137 -6.85 -6.03 6.81
CA ALA A 137 -5.76 -6.89 6.34
C ALA A 137 -6.27 -8.22 5.75
N ALA A 138 -7.29 -8.83 6.39
CA ALA A 138 -7.93 -10.05 5.91
C ALA A 138 -8.73 -9.83 4.60
N GLU A 139 -9.44 -8.70 4.49
CA GLU A 139 -10.09 -8.25 3.24
C GLU A 139 -9.08 -8.13 2.08
N ALA A 140 -7.85 -7.68 2.37
CA ALA A 140 -6.75 -7.59 1.40
C ALA A 140 -5.98 -8.91 1.19
N HIS A 141 -6.44 -10.02 1.78
CA HIS A 141 -5.87 -11.37 1.68
C HIS A 141 -4.40 -11.49 2.16
N VAL A 142 -3.95 -10.57 3.01
CA VAL A 142 -2.62 -10.60 3.64
C VAL A 142 -2.65 -11.49 4.88
N ASP A 143 -1.61 -12.29 5.07
CA ASP A 143 -1.42 -13.08 6.29
C ASP A 143 -0.83 -12.21 7.40
N ALA A 144 -1.69 -11.38 8.01
CA ALA A 144 -1.27 -10.43 9.04
C ALA A 144 -1.29 -11.06 10.44
N HIS A 145 -0.17 -10.98 11.15
CA HIS A 145 -0.01 -11.42 12.54
C HIS A 145 0.46 -10.24 13.37
N TYR A 146 -0.40 -9.78 14.28
CA TYR A 146 -0.10 -8.62 15.12
C TYR A 146 0.27 -9.06 16.54
N TYR A 147 1.26 -8.39 17.12
CA TYR A 147 1.39 -8.34 18.58
C TYR A 147 0.34 -7.37 19.12
N GLU A 148 -0.50 -7.84 20.05
CA GLU A 148 -1.59 -7.05 20.64
C GLU A 148 -1.29 -6.77 22.11
N GLN A 149 -1.48 -5.52 22.55
CA GLN A 149 -1.18 -5.07 23.92
C GLN A 149 -2.18 -4.03 24.43
N ASN A 150 -2.19 -3.77 25.75
CA ASN A 150 -3.17 -2.91 26.44
C ASN A 150 -2.59 -1.58 26.96
N GLU A 151 -1.30 -1.31 26.71
CA GLU A 151 -0.54 -0.20 27.31
C GLU A 151 -0.60 1.07 26.45
N GLN A 152 -0.73 0.89 25.13
CA GLN A 152 -0.81 1.94 24.13
C GLN A 152 -1.96 1.65 23.15
N PRO A 153 -2.67 2.68 22.66
CA PRO A 153 -3.66 2.51 21.60
C PRO A 153 -2.99 2.13 20.28
N THR A 154 -3.77 1.56 19.36
CA THR A 154 -3.39 1.35 17.97
C THR A 154 -2.96 2.66 17.32
N GLY A 155 -1.82 2.65 16.62
CA GLY A 155 -1.32 3.82 15.91
C GLY A 155 -2.29 4.31 14.83
N THR A 156 -2.38 5.62 14.65
CA THR A 156 -3.29 6.26 13.71
C THR A 156 -2.56 7.26 12.82
N CYS A 157 -3.07 7.49 11.62
CA CYS A 157 -2.61 8.52 10.70
C CYS A 157 -3.81 9.35 10.24
N ALA A 158 -3.75 10.68 10.35
CA ALA A 158 -4.83 11.57 9.93
C ALA A 158 -4.53 12.14 8.53
N ALA A 159 -5.27 11.70 7.52
CA ALA A 159 -5.21 12.23 6.18
C ALA A 159 -6.22 13.38 6.03
N CYS A 160 -5.80 14.58 6.41
CA CYS A 160 -6.58 15.81 6.36
C CYS A 160 -6.56 16.41 4.94
N ILE A 161 -7.56 16.07 4.12
CA ILE A 161 -7.67 16.48 2.72
C ILE A 161 -8.27 17.88 2.65
N THR A 162 -7.68 18.78 1.86
CA THR A 162 -8.23 20.13 1.61
C THR A 162 -8.24 20.46 0.12
N GLY A 163 -9.39 20.93 -0.37
CA GLY A 163 -9.60 21.33 -1.77
C GLY A 163 -9.80 20.19 -2.76
N ASP A 164 -10.14 20.57 -3.99
CA ASP A 164 -10.09 19.72 -5.18
C ASP A 164 -8.69 19.87 -5.80
N ASN A 165 -7.90 18.79 -5.84
CA ASN A 165 -6.61 18.73 -6.53
C ASN A 165 -6.78 18.39 -8.02
#